data_AF-X6LQQ3-F1
#
_entry.id   AF-X6LQQ3-F1
#
_cell.length_a   1.000
_cell.length_b   1.000
_cell.length_c   1.000
_cell.angle_alpha   90.00
_cell.angle_beta   90.00
_cell.angle_gamma   90.00
#
_symmetry.space_group_name_H-M   'P 1'
#
loop_
_entity.id
_entity.type
_entity.pdbx_description
1 polymer ?
#
loop_
_entity_poly.entity_id
_entity_poly.type
_entity_poly.pdbx_seq_one_letter_code
_entity_poly.pdbx_strand_id
1 'polypeptide(L)'
;NLINGVPIGVKLSNGILKHLLGQEKNLDWTDLEHFDEKMFHTFKRWMDDTPTPRSETHQTYGLHFAIYDNVSKSEVLLCEHGDQIELTNENKARYVYLYTKHRLTLNVTTQLQGLQKGFWSLLPCSVVHKFLSVDNLRQALTGSDELNILYIYIYIYIYMYICD
;
A
#
# COMPACT_ATOMS: atom_id res chain seq x y z
N ASN A 1 8.95 20.26 -10.21
CA ASN A 1 9.14 18.79 -10.37
C ASN A 1 7.91 17.93 -10.11
N LEU A 2 6.83 18.43 -9.53
CA LEU A 2 5.44 17.99 -9.82
C LEU A 2 4.60 19.27 -10.02
N ILE A 3 4.97 20.27 -9.23
CA ILE A 3 4.47 21.64 -9.24
C ILE A 3 4.57 22.37 -10.59
N ASN A 4 5.50 21.96 -11.47
CA ASN A 4 5.74 22.66 -12.74
C ASN A 4 5.18 21.89 -13.95
N GLY A 5 4.34 20.87 -13.74
CA GLY A 5 3.78 20.05 -14.83
C GLY A 5 4.79 19.12 -15.52
N VAL A 6 6.03 19.01 -15.02
CA VAL A 6 7.04 18.09 -15.54
C VAL A 6 6.92 16.74 -14.81
N PRO A 7 6.63 15.63 -15.50
CA PRO A 7 6.58 14.32 -14.88
C PRO A 7 7.96 13.88 -14.40
N ILE A 8 8.01 13.19 -13.26
CA ILE A 8 9.26 12.75 -12.62
C ILE A 8 9.80 11.48 -13.32
N GLY A 9 8.96 10.75 -14.05
CA GLY A 9 9.34 9.51 -14.74
C GLY A 9 9.59 8.34 -13.79
N VAL A 10 9.06 8.41 -12.55
CA VAL A 10 9.27 7.40 -11.51
C VAL A 10 8.02 6.53 -11.38
N LYS A 11 8.20 5.22 -11.47
CA LYS A 11 7.15 4.23 -11.17
C LYS A 11 7.21 3.86 -9.69
N LEU A 12 6.25 4.34 -8.91
CA LEU A 12 6.09 3.97 -7.50
C LEU A 12 5.14 2.77 -7.36
N SER A 13 5.33 1.93 -6.34
CA SER A 13 4.40 0.84 -6.03
C SER A 13 3.07 1.38 -5.48
N ASN A 14 1.99 0.61 -5.59
CA ASN A 14 0.70 0.98 -5.01
C ASN A 14 0.82 1.23 -3.50
N GLY A 15 1.68 0.48 -2.81
CA GLY A 15 1.95 0.67 -1.39
C GLY A 15 2.41 2.09 -1.05
N ILE A 16 3.37 2.62 -1.82
CA ILE A 16 3.87 3.99 -1.65
C ILE A 16 2.79 5.01 -1.98
N LEU A 17 2.06 4.82 -3.09
CA LEU A 17 1.00 5.74 -3.51
C LEU A 17 -0.15 5.80 -2.48
N LYS A 18 -0.60 4.65 -1.98
CA LYS A 18 -1.61 4.57 -0.91
C LYS A 18 -1.10 5.25 0.36
N HIS A 19 0.20 5.14 0.68
CA HIS A 19 0.78 5.89 1.79
C HIS A 19 0.73 7.41 1.57
N LEU A 20 1.11 7.91 0.39
CA LEU A 20 1.04 9.36 0.10
C LEU A 20 -0.38 9.93 0.21
N LEU A 21 -1.39 9.11 -0.05
CA LEU A 21 -2.80 9.50 0.02
C LEU A 21 -3.43 9.32 1.42
N GLY A 22 -2.67 8.84 2.43
CA GLY A 22 -3.22 8.54 3.76
C GLY A 22 -4.17 7.33 3.77
N GLN A 23 -3.99 6.43 2.79
CA GLN A 23 -4.80 5.23 2.56
C GLN A 23 -4.08 3.97 3.01
N GLU A 24 -3.18 4.05 3.99
CA GLU A 24 -2.40 2.92 4.48
C GLU A 24 -3.32 1.80 4.96
N LYS A 25 -4.50 2.12 5.50
CA LYS A 25 -5.52 1.14 5.93
C LYS A 25 -6.02 0.26 4.77
N ASN A 26 -5.99 0.77 3.54
CA ASN A 26 -6.47 0.12 2.32
C ASN A 26 -5.37 -0.69 1.60
N LEU A 27 -4.18 -0.82 2.19
CA LEU A 27 -3.16 -1.75 1.68
C LEU A 27 -3.71 -3.18 1.69
N ASP A 28 -3.53 -3.86 0.57
CA ASP A 28 -3.99 -5.22 0.33
C ASP A 28 -2.90 -6.06 -0.34
N TRP A 29 -3.07 -7.38 -0.35
CA TRP A 29 -2.05 -8.30 -0.83
C TRP A 29 -1.74 -8.17 -2.32
N THR A 30 -2.64 -7.57 -3.11
CA THR A 30 -2.39 -7.30 -4.54
C THR A 30 -1.33 -6.21 -4.71
N ASP A 31 -1.16 -5.33 -3.72
CA ASP A 31 -0.09 -4.34 -3.72
C ASP A 31 1.33 -4.96 -3.62
N LEU A 32 1.42 -6.26 -3.28
CA LEU A 32 2.68 -7.00 -3.26
C LEU A 32 3.14 -7.44 -4.65
N GLU A 33 2.30 -7.41 -5.69
CA GLU A 33 2.60 -7.98 -7.01
C GLU A 33 3.99 -7.54 -7.55
N HIS A 34 4.31 -6.26 -7.40
CA HIS A 34 5.55 -5.68 -7.90
C HIS A 34 6.68 -5.62 -6.85
N PHE A 35 6.38 -5.94 -5.59
CA PHE A 35 7.32 -5.84 -4.47
C PHE A 35 7.83 -7.23 -4.02
N ASP A 36 6.93 -8.20 -3.96
CA ASP A 36 7.16 -9.59 -3.56
C ASP A 36 6.23 -10.49 -4.40
N GLU A 37 6.55 -10.63 -5.68
CA GLU A 37 5.79 -11.41 -6.68
C GLU A 37 5.54 -12.85 -6.20
N LYS A 38 6.54 -13.46 -5.56
CA LYS A 38 6.44 -14.83 -5.03
C LYS A 38 5.36 -14.91 -3.94
N MET A 39 5.35 -13.99 -2.99
CA MET A 39 4.31 -13.97 -1.95
C MET A 39 2.95 -13.54 -2.50
N PHE A 40 2.91 -12.63 -3.47
CA PHE A 40 1.68 -12.29 -4.18
C PHE A 40 1.02 -13.53 -4.79
N HIS A 41 1.76 -14.37 -5.52
CA HIS A 41 1.21 -15.60 -6.08
C HIS A 41 0.79 -16.63 -5.02
N THR A 42 1.53 -16.70 -3.91
CA THR A 42 1.17 -17.56 -2.77
C THR A 42 -0.15 -17.12 -2.16
N PHE A 43 -0.30 -15.84 -1.87
CA PHE A 43 -1.52 -15.27 -1.31
C PHE A 43 -2.69 -15.33 -2.29
N LYS A 44 -2.45 -15.10 -3.58
CA LYS A 44 -3.47 -15.29 -4.61
C LYS A 44 -4.05 -16.69 -4.55
N ARG A 45 -3.21 -17.72 -4.52
CA ARG A 45 -3.66 -19.12 -4.39
C ARG A 45 -4.48 -19.32 -3.11
N TRP A 46 -3.99 -18.83 -1.98
CA TRP A 46 -4.70 -18.95 -0.70
C TRP A 46 -6.06 -18.25 -0.69
N MET A 47 -6.17 -17.10 -1.36
CA MET A 47 -7.40 -16.30 -1.37
C MET A 47 -8.41 -16.78 -2.43
N ASP A 48 -7.93 -17.36 -3.53
CA ASP A 48 -8.76 -17.96 -4.58
C ASP A 48 -9.30 -19.34 -4.14
N ASP A 49 -8.62 -20.03 -3.23
CA ASP A 49 -9.08 -21.30 -2.64
C ASP A 49 -10.37 -21.09 -1.85
N THR A 50 -11.50 -21.47 -2.46
CA THR A 50 -12.80 -21.56 -1.79
C THR A 50 -12.77 -22.76 -0.84
N PRO A 51 -13.06 -22.58 0.47
CA PRO A 51 -13.19 -23.71 1.38
C PRO A 51 -14.29 -24.63 0.88
N THR A 52 -13.94 -25.80 0.37
CA THR A 52 -14.93 -26.84 0.12
C THR A 52 -15.37 -27.42 1.47
N PRO A 53 -16.59 -27.97 1.61
CA PRO A 53 -17.02 -28.64 2.85
C PRO A 53 -16.10 -29.81 3.28
N ARG A 54 -15.21 -30.26 2.39
CA ARG A 54 -14.17 -31.28 2.63
C ARG A 54 -12.79 -30.69 2.94
N SER A 55 -12.59 -29.40 2.76
CA SER A 55 -11.37 -28.71 3.22
C SER A 55 -11.50 -28.59 4.73
N GLU A 56 -10.76 -29.43 5.43
CA GLU A 56 -10.70 -29.43 6.89
C GLU A 56 -10.40 -28.01 7.35
N THR A 57 -11.28 -27.43 8.16
CA THR A 57 -11.11 -26.08 8.70
C THR A 57 -9.80 -25.92 9.47
N HIS A 58 -9.22 -27.05 9.90
CA HIS A 58 -7.94 -27.16 10.59
C HIS A 58 -6.73 -27.37 9.66
N GLN A 59 -6.88 -27.17 8.34
CA GLN A 59 -5.73 -27.22 7.43
C GLN A 59 -4.70 -26.14 7.85
N THR A 60 -3.56 -26.62 8.34
CA THR A 60 -2.40 -25.81 8.70
C THR A 60 -1.48 -25.63 7.49
N TYR A 61 -0.80 -24.49 7.45
CA TYR A 61 0.21 -24.16 6.44
C TYR A 61 1.64 -24.42 6.95
N GLY A 62 1.83 -24.91 8.17
CA GLY A 62 3.15 -25.10 8.78
C GLY A 62 3.89 -23.79 9.05
N LEU A 63 3.13 -22.70 9.23
CA LEU A 63 3.63 -21.35 9.49
C LEU A 63 2.97 -20.81 10.76
N HIS A 64 3.61 -19.83 11.38
CA HIS A 64 3.04 -19.06 12.48
C HIS A 64 2.91 -17.60 12.05
N PHE A 65 2.28 -16.74 12.86
CA PHE A 65 2.20 -15.29 12.65
C PHE A 65 3.54 -14.59 12.95
N ALA A 66 4.63 -15.11 12.39
CA ALA A 66 5.99 -14.61 12.49
C ALA A 66 6.67 -14.73 11.12
N ILE A 67 7.54 -13.78 10.79
CA ILE A 67 8.27 -13.76 9.53
C ILE A 67 9.73 -13.37 9.71
N TYR A 68 10.60 -13.86 8.84
CA TYR A 68 11.96 -13.35 8.75
C TYR A 68 11.99 -12.08 7.91
N ASP A 69 12.41 -10.97 8.51
CA ASP A 69 12.61 -9.72 7.80
C ASP A 69 14.06 -9.55 7.36
N ASN A 70 14.27 -9.46 6.05
CA ASN A 70 15.60 -9.35 5.45
C ASN A 70 16.30 -8.02 5.78
N VAL A 71 15.54 -6.97 6.14
CA VAL A 71 16.11 -5.65 6.46
C VAL A 71 16.62 -5.62 7.89
N SER A 72 15.79 -6.01 8.87
CA SER A 72 16.23 -6.17 10.26
C SER A 72 17.11 -7.39 10.49
N LYS A 73 17.11 -8.35 9.55
CA LYS A 73 17.80 -9.65 9.64
C LYS A 73 17.38 -10.49 10.85
N SER A 74 16.13 -10.32 11.29
CA SER A 74 15.57 -11.00 12.45
C SER A 74 14.16 -11.50 12.17
N GLU A 75 13.71 -12.44 13.01
CA GLU A 75 12.30 -12.80 13.07
C GLU A 75 11.49 -11.65 13.68
N VAL A 76 10.35 -11.35 13.07
CA VAL A 76 9.39 -10.35 13.51
C VAL A 76 8.03 -11.00 13.68
N LEU A 77 7.46 -10.82 14.87
CA LEU A 77 6.10 -11.25 15.15
C LEU A 77 5.10 -10.27 14.48
N LEU A 78 4.17 -10.80 13.70
CA LEU A 78 3.15 -10.02 13.00
C LEU A 78 2.05 -9.52 13.94
N CYS A 79 1.86 -10.20 15.07
CA CYS A 79 1.03 -9.76 16.18
C CYS A 79 1.61 -10.26 17.51
N GLU A 80 1.01 -9.83 18.62
CA GLU A 80 1.36 -10.31 19.95
C GLU A 80 1.26 -11.85 20.01
N HIS A 81 2.30 -12.50 20.55
CA HIS A 81 2.46 -13.96 20.58
C HIS A 81 2.32 -14.64 19.21
N GLY A 82 2.70 -13.96 18.12
CA GLY A 82 2.52 -14.47 16.76
C GLY A 82 3.22 -15.80 16.49
N ASP A 83 4.32 -16.08 17.18
CA ASP A 83 5.05 -17.36 17.17
C ASP A 83 4.26 -18.53 17.74
N GLN A 84 3.21 -18.26 18.51
CA GLN A 84 2.32 -19.27 19.13
C GLN A 84 1.00 -19.41 18.37
N ILE A 85 0.77 -18.58 17.34
CA ILE A 85 -0.46 -18.59 16.54
C ILE A 85 -0.15 -19.29 15.22
N GLU A 86 -0.58 -20.54 15.11
CA GLU A 86 -0.45 -21.31 13.87
C GLU A 86 -1.34 -20.74 12.76
N LEU A 87 -0.81 -20.70 11.53
CA LEU A 87 -1.52 -20.28 10.34
C LEU A 87 -2.44 -21.41 9.86
N THR A 88 -3.73 -21.13 9.87
CA THR A 88 -4.80 -22.03 9.46
C THR A 88 -5.65 -21.41 8.35
N ASN A 89 -6.49 -22.22 7.71
CA ASN A 89 -7.42 -21.73 6.70
C ASN A 89 -8.38 -20.66 7.24
N GLU A 90 -8.74 -20.72 8.52
CA GLU A 90 -9.65 -19.76 9.19
C GLU A 90 -8.99 -18.39 9.41
N ASN A 91 -7.68 -18.37 9.70
CA ASN A 91 -6.97 -17.13 10.03
C ASN A 91 -6.07 -16.60 8.90
N LYS A 92 -5.97 -17.31 7.76
CA LYS A 92 -5.11 -16.93 6.63
C LYS A 92 -5.30 -15.51 6.12
N ALA A 93 -6.55 -15.03 6.06
CA ALA A 93 -6.83 -13.66 5.61
C ALA A 93 -6.20 -12.60 6.53
N ARG A 94 -6.19 -12.85 7.85
CA ARG A 94 -5.54 -11.97 8.84
C ARG A 94 -4.02 -12.01 8.69
N TYR A 95 -3.44 -13.20 8.49
CA TYR A 95 -2.00 -13.35 8.24
C TYR A 95 -1.58 -12.57 7.00
N VAL A 96 -2.30 -12.76 5.88
CA VAL A 96 -2.07 -12.06 4.61
C VAL A 96 -2.09 -10.55 4.80
N TYR A 97 -3.08 -10.03 5.52
CA TYR A 97 -3.17 -8.61 5.83
C TYR A 97 -1.96 -8.11 6.62
N LEU A 98 -1.60 -8.78 7.73
CA LEU A 98 -0.49 -8.35 8.58
C LEU A 98 0.86 -8.44 7.86
N TYR A 99 1.09 -9.52 7.11
CA TYR A 99 2.28 -9.68 6.26
C TYR A 99 2.42 -8.51 5.28
N THR A 100 1.32 -8.20 4.58
CA THR A 100 1.26 -7.12 3.59
C THR A 100 1.60 -5.78 4.22
N LYS A 101 0.98 -5.46 5.38
CA LYS A 101 1.26 -4.22 6.11
C LYS A 101 2.73 -4.14 6.48
N HIS A 102 3.26 -5.19 7.09
CA HIS A 102 4.65 -5.23 7.52
C HIS A 102 5.59 -4.96 6.33
N ARG A 103 5.46 -5.74 5.24
CA ARG A 103 6.33 -5.60 4.07
C ARG A 103 6.26 -4.24 3.39
N LEU A 104 5.07 -3.65 3.30
CA LEU A 104 4.87 -2.39 2.59
C LEU A 104 5.08 -1.13 3.46
N THR A 105 5.25 -1.26 4.78
CA THR A 105 5.38 -0.09 5.68
C THR A 105 6.64 -0.05 6.54
N LEU A 106 7.19 -1.18 6.99
CA LEU A 106 8.16 -1.19 8.11
C LEU A 106 9.60 -0.84 7.73
N ASN A 107 10.00 -1.02 6.47
CA ASN A 107 11.40 -0.77 6.06
C ASN A 107 11.69 0.68 5.67
N VAL A 108 10.66 1.52 5.58
CA VAL A 108 10.77 2.90 5.11
C VAL A 108 9.85 3.85 5.88
N THR A 109 9.36 3.49 7.07
CA THR A 109 8.32 4.27 7.76
C THR A 109 8.72 5.73 7.95
N THR A 110 9.97 6.01 8.34
CA THR A 110 10.43 7.40 8.54
C THR A 110 10.60 8.16 7.22
N GLN A 111 11.11 7.50 6.18
CA GLN A 111 11.25 8.08 4.84
C GLN A 111 9.89 8.32 4.19
N LEU A 112 8.96 7.37 4.32
CA LEU A 112 7.59 7.45 3.84
C LEU A 112 6.81 8.55 4.56
N GLN A 113 6.95 8.66 5.88
CA GLN A 113 6.35 9.76 6.65
C GLN A 113 6.94 11.12 6.24
N GLY A 114 8.25 11.21 6.03
CA GLY A 114 8.90 12.42 5.53
C GLY A 114 8.40 12.81 4.14
N LEU A 115 8.26 11.82 3.24
CA LEU A 115 7.75 12.01 1.89
C LEU A 115 6.27 12.43 1.90
N GLN A 116 5.43 11.78 2.71
CA GLN A 116 4.02 12.11 2.89
C GLN A 116 3.86 13.53 3.45
N LYS A 117 4.65 13.89 4.47
CA LYS A 117 4.67 15.24 5.03
C LYS A 117 5.07 16.28 3.98
N GLY A 118 6.10 15.99 3.20
CA GLY A 118 6.50 16.85 2.08
C GLY A 118 5.39 17.00 1.04
N PHE A 119 4.74 15.90 0.68
CA PHE A 119 3.62 15.88 -0.26
C PHE A 119 2.42 16.70 0.23
N TRP A 120 2.00 16.53 1.49
CA TRP A 120 0.89 17.29 2.09
C TRP A 120 1.24 18.74 2.42
N SER A 121 2.53 19.09 2.50
CA SER A 121 2.94 20.50 2.64
C SER A 121 2.68 21.32 1.36
N LEU A 122 2.56 20.64 0.22
CA LEU A 122 2.32 21.25 -1.09
C LEU A 122 0.84 21.25 -1.49
N LEU A 123 0.05 20.34 -0.91
CA LEU A 123 -1.34 20.09 -1.29
C LEU A 123 -2.21 20.01 -0.03
N PRO A 124 -3.28 20.83 0.09
CA PRO A 124 -4.20 20.71 1.21
C PRO A 124 -4.76 19.28 1.33
N CYS A 125 -4.85 18.76 2.55
CA CYS A 125 -5.35 17.41 2.82
C CYS A 125 -6.76 17.18 2.23
N SER A 126 -7.62 18.21 2.22
CA SER A 126 -8.94 18.18 1.60
C SER A 126 -8.90 17.92 0.08
N VAL A 127 -7.90 18.44 -0.61
CA VAL A 127 -7.69 18.21 -2.06
C VAL A 127 -7.20 16.79 -2.30
N VAL A 128 -6.22 16.35 -1.51
CA VAL A 128 -5.65 14.99 -1.61
C VAL A 128 -6.73 13.94 -1.46
N HIS A 129 -7.55 14.02 -0.40
CA HIS A 129 -8.59 13.02 -0.16
C HIS A 129 -9.77 13.08 -1.14
N LYS A 130 -10.11 14.26 -1.67
CA LYS A 130 -11.29 14.42 -2.53
C LYS A 130 -11.02 14.13 -4.00
N PHE A 131 -9.79 14.33 -4.47
CA PHE A 131 -9.51 14.34 -5.91
C PHE A 131 -8.37 13.43 -6.36
N LEU A 132 -7.53 12.93 -5.44
CA LEU A 132 -6.43 12.05 -5.81
C LEU A 132 -6.77 10.58 -5.51
N SER A 133 -6.75 9.77 -6.57
CA SER A 133 -6.71 8.31 -6.50
C SER A 133 -5.29 7.80 -6.75
N VAL A 134 -5.05 6.53 -6.44
CA VAL A 134 -3.78 5.85 -6.75
C VAL A 134 -3.45 5.98 -8.24
N ASP A 135 -4.42 5.79 -9.12
CA ASP A 135 -4.23 5.85 -10.58
C ASP A 135 -3.91 7.28 -11.06
N ASN A 136 -4.66 8.28 -10.60
CA ASN A 136 -4.42 9.67 -10.98
C ASN A 136 -3.05 10.16 -10.49
N LEU A 137 -2.66 9.78 -9.26
CA LEU A 137 -1.35 10.12 -8.72
C LEU A 137 -0.22 9.40 -9.47
N ARG A 138 -0.41 8.11 -9.79
CA ARG A 138 0.52 7.35 -10.62
C ARG A 138 0.74 8.04 -11.96
N GLN A 139 -0.35 8.40 -12.65
CA GLN A 139 -0.32 9.06 -13.94
C GLN A 139 0.42 10.40 -13.88
N ALA A 140 0.15 11.22 -12.85
CA ALA A 140 0.85 12.48 -12.62
C ALA A 140 2.36 12.31 -12.40
N LEU A 141 2.78 11.21 -11.76
CA LEU A 141 4.19 10.91 -11.49
C LEU A 141 4.93 10.33 -12.70
N THR A 142 4.28 9.44 -13.44
CA THR A 142 4.89 8.75 -14.59
C THR A 142 4.87 9.59 -15.85
N GLY A 143 3.95 10.56 -15.95
CA GLY A 143 3.71 11.33 -17.16
C GLY A 143 3.05 10.46 -18.22
N SER A 144 1.73 10.57 -18.36
CA SER A 144 1.08 10.20 -19.61
C SER A 144 0.30 11.39 -20.15
N ASP A 145 0.13 11.43 -21.47
CA ASP A 145 -0.29 12.61 -22.24
C ASP A 145 -1.70 13.14 -21.91
N GLU A 146 -2.51 12.43 -21.11
CA GLU A 146 -3.93 12.74 -20.94
C GLU A 146 -4.36 13.33 -19.58
N LEU A 147 -3.48 13.39 -18.57
CA LEU A 147 -3.77 14.13 -17.33
C LEU A 147 -2.90 15.38 -17.22
N ASN A 148 -3.49 16.50 -17.63
CA ASN A 148 -2.95 17.82 -17.41
C ASN A 148 -2.84 18.06 -15.90
N ILE A 149 -1.62 18.04 -15.34
CA ILE A 149 -1.32 18.57 -14.00
C ILE A 149 -1.89 20.00 -13.86
N LEU A 150 -2.04 20.71 -14.98
CA LEU A 150 -2.76 21.97 -15.11
C LEU A 150 -4.20 21.91 -14.56
N TYR A 151 -4.94 20.81 -14.72
CA TYR A 151 -6.29 20.67 -14.14
C TYR A 151 -6.25 20.64 -12.62
N ILE A 152 -5.31 19.91 -12.02
CA ILE A 152 -5.13 19.89 -10.56
C ILE A 152 -4.71 21.27 -10.07
N TYR A 153 -3.79 21.93 -10.80
CA TYR A 153 -3.36 23.30 -10.51
C TYR A 153 -4.50 24.31 -10.58
N ILE A 154 -5.23 24.34 -11.69
CA ILE A 154 -6.38 25.24 -11.91
C ILE A 154 -7.42 24.98 -10.81
N TYR A 155 -7.71 23.73 -10.46
CA TYR A 155 -8.72 23.44 -9.43
C TYR A 155 -8.26 23.85 -8.03
N ILE A 156 -6.99 23.64 -7.66
CA ILE A 156 -6.42 24.10 -6.39
C ILE A 156 -6.41 25.63 -6.33
N TYR A 157 -6.00 26.28 -7.42
CA TYR A 157 -5.99 27.74 -7.51
C TYR A 157 -7.41 28.31 -7.40
N ILE A 158 -8.38 27.72 -8.09
CA ILE A 158 -9.80 28.07 -7.98
C ILE A 158 -10.29 27.88 -6.54
N TYR A 159 -9.98 26.75 -5.87
CA TYR A 159 -10.45 26.50 -4.51
C TYR A 159 -9.77 27.40 -3.45
N MET A 160 -8.49 27.73 -3.63
CA MET A 160 -7.78 28.67 -2.75
C MET A 160 -8.29 30.10 -2.87
N TYR A 161 -8.85 30.50 -4.04
CA TYR A 161 -9.31 31.87 -4.29
C TYR A 161 -10.84 32.06 -4.28
N ILE A 162 -11.64 30.98 -4.24
CA ILE A 162 -13.11 31.05 -4.18
C ILE A 162 -13.67 30.78 -2.78
N CYS A 163 -12.87 30.23 -1.86
CA CYS A 163 -13.31 29.89 -0.50
C CYS A 163 -12.86 30.89 0.61
N ASP A 164 -12.48 32.12 0.24
CA ASP A 164 -12.36 33.26 1.17
C ASP A 164 -13.65 34.09 1.20
#